data_AF-A0A842RJG1-F1
#
_entry.id   AF-A0A842RJG1-F1
#
_cell.length_a   1.000
_cell.length_b   1.000
_cell.length_c   1.000
_cell.angle_alpha   90.00
_cell.angle_beta   90.00
_cell.angle_gamma   90.00
#
_symmetry.space_group_name_H-M   'P 1'
#
loop_
_entity.id
_entity.type
_entity.pdbx_description
1 polymer ?
#
loop_
_entity_poly.entity_id
_entity_poly.type
_entity_poly.pdbx_seq_one_letter_code
_entity_poly.pdbx_strand_id
1 'polypeptide(L)'
;MKSVKTINDNLLEIIKLKNVKIALVEWLPFDRNQLSALNHRLDSIHRRKGHIVTALMDNTPEDITFESEEITCKVSVKDYELSEFVSFQASINYPEEANVIQKEELSVNINSWGQVIYGADIIEVEDSKDGWVSLDLLTRIIADLTMDSSQMIDSLLTEYQRNLLDLVFLNESHNRTKVLLVFAEDITPKLAAGKNYFDGEELQNELEQLLGVLQKVEPINKGFLFTGTGGLIAVSPSVQDYEKSLLERGMSTAIRIFLDDYSARIWHLWDESRLIESDIDKAMLGDVTSLAKAQNWITKASSEAIMLSDILSYLRDSMHEFVAALTEQDPNRSRDDPIIQEIIQIQEDSRITTKRVNDTQKVIHGLETKMVALRDFSNALAEKHMRKISDSMAQNTKSMTQMTESNNRTSDALSIIELILAGSVILDIILLIVGEYGYPTWLSGLMNTGYGSFVILLVSIALWMAVFIFLRISKRRLESSAIRRQTATFMIARLCNIEQLESFLSSKNILMRNIESEAGSEYISVTWEPTCTRSSLYKIESVVLSYDAREEFLVQIYFETPDMNIKLKDCFNYLMEQMTEAGVFDTKDGEII
;
A
#
# COMPACT_ATOMS: atom_id res chain seq x y z
N MET A 1 51.02 -1.79 -21.71
CA MET A 1 50.16 -2.90 -21.24
C MET A 1 48.92 -2.85 -22.11
N LYS A 2 48.52 -3.94 -22.78
CA LYS A 2 47.38 -3.92 -23.71
C LYS A 2 46.09 -3.89 -22.89
N SER A 3 45.38 -2.77 -22.91
CA SER A 3 44.00 -2.64 -22.43
C SER A 3 43.12 -3.58 -23.25
N VAL A 4 42.29 -4.33 -22.54
CA VAL A 4 41.29 -5.21 -23.15
C VAL A 4 40.05 -4.35 -23.34
N LYS A 5 39.65 -4.23 -24.60
CA LYS A 5 38.50 -3.45 -25.05
C LYS A 5 37.19 -4.00 -24.49
N THR A 6 36.45 -3.17 -23.77
CA THR A 6 34.98 -3.30 -23.64
C THR A 6 34.28 -2.64 -24.84
N ILE A 7 35.02 -1.84 -25.64
CA ILE A 7 34.56 -1.09 -26.80
C ILE A 7 35.08 -1.76 -28.07
N ASN A 8 34.36 -2.76 -28.58
CA ASN A 8 34.76 -3.53 -29.76
C ASN A 8 33.67 -3.54 -30.85
N ASP A 9 33.17 -2.36 -31.20
CA ASP A 9 32.46 -2.16 -32.47
C ASP A 9 33.28 -1.26 -33.38
N ASN A 10 33.41 -1.65 -34.66
CA ASN A 10 33.96 -0.78 -35.70
C ASN A 10 32.89 0.26 -36.06
N LEU A 11 32.76 1.30 -35.25
CA LEU A 11 31.87 2.42 -35.52
C LEU A 11 32.48 3.30 -36.62
N LEU A 12 31.63 3.79 -37.52
CA LEU A 12 32.02 4.80 -38.50
C LEU A 12 32.02 6.15 -37.79
N GLU A 13 33.17 6.57 -37.27
CA GLU A 13 33.31 7.89 -36.64
C GLU A 13 33.28 8.99 -37.70
N ILE A 14 32.19 9.76 -37.78
CA ILE A 14 32.03 10.82 -38.79
C ILE A 14 32.31 12.19 -38.17
N ILE A 15 31.76 12.48 -36.98
CA ILE A 15 31.94 13.75 -36.28
C ILE A 15 32.97 13.61 -35.15
N LYS A 16 33.92 14.55 -35.12
CA LYS A 16 34.89 14.69 -34.04
C LYS A 16 34.85 16.10 -33.46
N LEU A 17 34.87 16.19 -32.13
CA LEU A 17 34.90 17.44 -31.37
C LEU A 17 36.26 17.59 -30.68
N LYS A 18 36.79 18.81 -30.66
CA LYS A 18 38.06 19.12 -29.99
C LYS A 18 37.82 19.78 -28.64
N ASN A 19 38.57 19.34 -27.62
CA ASN A 19 38.57 19.90 -26.26
C ASN A 19 37.14 20.05 -25.71
N VAL A 20 36.49 18.90 -25.49
CA VAL A 20 35.09 18.84 -25.07
C VAL A 20 34.96 19.08 -23.57
N LYS A 21 34.08 20.00 -23.20
CA LYS A 21 33.57 20.15 -21.83
C LYS A 21 32.10 19.78 -21.80
N ILE A 22 31.70 19.04 -20.78
CA ILE A 22 30.33 18.59 -20.58
C ILE A 22 29.77 19.32 -19.35
N ALA A 23 28.58 19.89 -19.51
CA ALA A 23 27.76 20.32 -18.39
C ALA A 23 26.39 19.64 -18.46
N LEU A 24 26.06 18.87 -17.43
CA LEU A 24 24.71 18.34 -17.24
C LEU A 24 23.96 19.32 -16.35
N VAL A 25 22.74 19.70 -16.74
CA VAL A 25 21.89 20.59 -15.97
C VAL A 25 20.60 19.86 -15.62
N GLU A 26 20.25 19.90 -14.35
CA GLU A 26 19.07 19.26 -13.79
C GLU A 26 18.35 20.24 -12.87
N TRP A 27 17.03 20.09 -12.77
CA TRP A 27 16.25 20.75 -11.74
C TRP A 27 15.79 19.74 -10.70
N LEU A 28 16.02 20.05 -9.42
CA LEU A 28 15.57 19.24 -8.29
C LEU A 28 14.74 20.12 -7.33
N PRO A 29 13.73 19.56 -6.64
CA PRO A 29 12.97 20.31 -5.65
C PRO A 29 13.87 20.60 -4.44
N PHE A 30 14.38 21.82 -4.38
CA PHE A 30 15.12 22.36 -3.24
C PHE A 30 14.41 23.56 -2.64
N ASP A 31 14.65 23.73 -1.34
CA ASP A 31 14.35 24.94 -0.58
C ASP A 31 15.62 25.36 0.18
N ARG A 32 15.68 26.62 0.60
CA ARG A 32 16.77 27.17 1.42
C ARG A 32 17.02 26.35 2.69
N ASN A 33 15.96 25.79 3.26
CA ASN A 33 16.06 24.89 4.43
C ASN A 33 16.68 23.54 4.08
N GLN A 34 16.32 22.97 2.93
CA GLN A 34 16.87 21.70 2.45
C GLN A 34 18.35 21.87 2.08
N LEU A 35 18.70 23.02 1.50
CA LEU A 35 20.09 23.35 1.20
C LEU A 35 20.93 23.54 2.48
N SER A 36 20.37 24.18 3.50
CA SER A 36 21.02 24.28 4.82
C SER A 36 21.24 22.88 5.44
N ALA A 37 20.25 22.00 5.36
CA ALA A 37 20.37 20.62 5.81
C ALA A 37 21.45 19.85 5.01
N LEU A 38 21.52 20.05 3.70
CA LEU A 38 22.57 19.47 2.85
C LEU A 38 23.96 19.98 3.27
N ASN A 39 24.10 21.29 3.50
CA ASN A 39 25.35 21.89 3.99
C ASN A 39 25.77 21.37 5.37
N HIS A 40 24.81 21.06 6.25
CA HIS A 40 25.09 20.40 7.51
C HIS A 40 25.54 18.94 7.32
N ARG A 41 24.91 18.20 6.41
CA ARG A 41 25.30 16.81 6.08
C ARG A 41 26.69 16.72 5.44
N LEU A 42 27.01 17.67 4.57
CA LEU A 42 28.31 17.80 3.93
C LEU A 42 29.39 18.37 4.86
N ASP A 43 29.04 18.75 6.10
CA ASP A 43 29.89 19.46 7.06
C ASP A 43 30.65 20.63 6.41
N SER A 44 29.95 21.37 5.55
CA SER A 44 30.50 22.51 4.79
C SER A 44 31.08 23.58 5.72
N ILE A 45 30.52 23.72 6.94
CA ILE A 45 30.92 24.68 7.98
C ILE A 45 32.37 24.47 8.41
N HIS A 46 32.82 23.22 8.51
CA HIS A 46 34.18 22.92 8.95
C HIS A 46 35.19 22.83 7.79
N ARG A 47 34.75 22.99 6.53
CA ARG A 47 35.59 22.95 5.31
C ARG A 47 36.59 21.79 5.32
N ARG A 48 36.20 20.63 5.86
CA ARG A 48 37.08 19.47 5.92
C ARG A 48 37.16 18.83 4.53
N LYS A 49 38.38 18.50 4.10
CA LYS A 49 38.61 17.88 2.80
C LYS A 49 38.32 16.38 2.89
N GLY A 50 37.29 15.92 2.18
CA GLY A 50 37.06 14.50 1.90
C GLY A 50 36.10 13.81 2.87
N HIS A 51 34.81 14.12 2.74
CA HIS A 51 33.75 13.31 3.32
C HIS A 51 33.50 12.10 2.44
N ILE A 52 33.43 10.92 3.04
CA ILE A 52 32.93 9.72 2.39
C ILE A 52 31.43 9.73 2.61
N VAL A 53 30.67 9.84 1.53
CA VAL A 53 29.22 9.74 1.56
C VAL A 53 28.86 8.35 1.04
N THR A 54 28.05 7.62 1.81
CA THR A 54 27.50 6.33 1.41
C THR A 54 25.99 6.40 1.45
N ALA A 55 25.34 5.78 0.46
CA ALA A 55 23.90 5.60 0.43
C ALA A 55 23.42 4.47 1.35
N LEU A 56 24.34 3.66 1.89
CA LEU A 56 24.03 2.54 2.76
C LEU A 56 23.57 3.05 4.13
N MET A 57 22.31 2.74 4.48
CA MET A 57 21.82 2.88 5.84
C MET A 57 22.25 1.67 6.65
N ASP A 58 22.79 1.94 7.84
CA ASP A 58 23.07 0.90 8.82
C ASP A 58 21.75 0.33 9.35
N ASN A 59 21.38 -0.87 8.87
CA ASN A 59 20.18 -1.58 9.29
C ASN A 59 20.38 -2.30 10.63
N THR A 60 21.61 -2.38 11.13
CA THR A 60 21.99 -3.10 12.36
C THR A 60 22.91 -2.23 13.22
N PRO A 61 22.39 -1.14 13.82
CA PRO A 61 23.17 -0.19 14.62
C PRO A 61 23.77 -0.80 15.90
N GLU A 62 23.46 -2.05 16.21
CA GLU A 62 24.00 -2.80 17.35
C GLU A 62 25.38 -3.40 17.05
N ASP A 63 25.74 -3.58 15.78
CA ASP A 63 27.03 -4.12 15.38
C ASP A 63 28.12 -3.04 15.36
N ILE A 64 29.33 -3.43 15.77
CA ILE A 64 30.50 -2.54 15.86
C ILE A 64 31.18 -2.27 14.52
N THR A 65 30.82 -3.02 13.48
CA THR A 65 31.43 -2.96 12.15
C THR A 65 30.39 -2.62 11.10
N PHE A 66 30.56 -1.47 10.47
CA PHE A 66 29.82 -1.11 9.27
C PHE A 66 30.58 -1.65 8.06
N GLU A 67 30.07 -2.74 7.46
CA GLU A 67 30.59 -3.26 6.19
C GLU A 67 30.13 -2.34 5.05
N SER A 68 31.03 -1.47 4.60
CA SER A 68 30.83 -0.67 3.39
C SER A 68 31.26 -1.48 2.17
N GLU A 69 30.41 -1.58 1.16
CA GLU A 69 30.86 -1.97 -0.19
C GLU A 69 31.85 -0.91 -0.74
N GLU A 70 32.66 -1.29 -1.75
CA GLU A 70 33.75 -0.49 -2.32
C GLU A 70 33.30 0.84 -2.97
N ILE A 71 31.98 1.06 -3.09
CA ILE A 71 31.37 2.26 -3.66
C ILE A 71 31.53 3.42 -2.68
N THR A 72 32.53 4.27 -2.93
CA THR A 72 32.79 5.45 -2.10
C THR A 72 32.80 6.71 -2.95
N CYS A 73 31.70 7.48 -2.89
CA CYS A 73 31.71 8.86 -3.37
C CYS A 73 32.46 9.72 -2.35
N LYS A 74 33.59 10.29 -2.79
CA LYS A 74 34.37 11.21 -1.97
C LYS A 74 34.04 12.64 -2.35
N VAL A 75 33.46 13.39 -1.43
CA VAL A 75 33.04 14.77 -1.64
C VAL A 75 34.02 15.74 -0.97
N SER A 76 34.42 16.77 -1.72
CA SER A 76 35.23 17.90 -1.25
C SER A 76 34.54 19.22 -1.58
N VAL A 77 34.00 19.88 -0.56
CA VAL A 77 33.36 21.20 -0.71
C VAL A 77 34.41 22.26 -1.09
N LYS A 78 34.15 23.02 -2.16
CA LYS A 78 35.00 24.11 -2.65
C LYS A 78 34.51 25.45 -2.10
N ASP A 79 33.24 25.73 -2.28
CA ASP A 79 32.60 26.97 -1.85
C ASP A 79 31.17 26.70 -1.39
N TYR A 80 30.68 27.49 -0.44
CA TYR A 80 29.32 27.35 0.05
C TYR A 80 28.81 28.66 0.67
N GLU A 81 27.51 28.86 0.52
CA GLU A 81 26.71 29.79 1.29
C GLU A 81 25.57 28.99 1.92
N LEU A 82 25.39 29.11 3.24
CA LEU A 82 24.59 28.18 4.05
C LEU A 82 23.19 27.91 3.47
N SER A 83 22.55 28.92 2.87
CA SER A 83 21.17 28.86 2.39
C SER A 83 21.00 29.25 0.92
N GLU A 84 22.08 29.57 0.18
CA GLU A 84 21.98 30.05 -1.21
C GLU A 84 22.61 29.11 -2.23
N PHE A 85 23.84 28.63 -1.99
CA PHE A 85 24.47 27.67 -2.91
C PHE A 85 25.51 26.79 -2.23
N VAL A 86 25.82 25.65 -2.84
CA VAL A 86 26.95 24.80 -2.47
C VAL A 86 27.64 24.30 -3.73
N SER A 87 28.96 24.48 -3.78
CA SER A 87 29.82 23.95 -4.83
C SER A 87 30.81 22.96 -4.24
N PHE A 88 30.82 21.75 -4.78
CA PHE A 88 31.71 20.68 -4.33
C PHE A 88 32.24 19.87 -5.50
N GLN A 89 33.35 19.18 -5.27
CA GLN A 89 33.92 18.21 -6.19
C GLN A 89 33.69 16.81 -5.64
N ALA A 90 33.09 15.95 -6.45
CA ALA A 90 32.85 14.55 -6.12
C ALA A 90 33.77 13.68 -6.97
N SER A 91 34.51 12.79 -6.31
CA SER A 91 35.24 11.72 -6.97
C SER A 91 34.43 10.43 -6.83
N ILE A 92 34.07 9.86 -7.97
CA ILE A 92 33.26 8.65 -8.06
C ILE A 92 34.22 7.49 -8.34
N ASN A 93 34.19 6.47 -7.48
CA ASN A 93 34.92 5.22 -7.68
C ASN A 93 33.89 4.08 -7.62
N TYR A 94 33.31 3.72 -8.77
CA TYR A 94 32.54 2.49 -8.90
C TYR A 94 33.47 1.34 -9.30
N PRO A 95 33.26 0.12 -8.77
CA PRO A 95 34.08 -1.03 -9.14
C PRO A 95 33.76 -1.46 -10.58
N GLU A 96 34.67 -1.19 -11.50
CA GLU A 96 34.58 -1.64 -12.90
C GLU A 96 35.25 -2.99 -13.16
N GLU A 97 35.01 -3.56 -14.35
CA GLU A 97 35.61 -4.82 -14.78
C GLU A 97 37.14 -4.79 -14.64
N ALA A 98 37.72 -5.93 -14.24
CA ALA A 98 39.15 -6.08 -13.98
C ALA A 98 39.99 -5.78 -15.23
N ASN A 99 40.39 -4.51 -15.41
CA ASN A 99 41.42 -3.90 -16.28
C ASN A 99 41.07 -2.49 -16.79
N VAL A 100 39.87 -1.95 -16.51
CA VAL A 100 39.52 -0.57 -16.85
C VAL A 100 39.85 0.36 -15.66
N ILE A 101 40.53 1.47 -15.93
CA ILE A 101 40.81 2.51 -14.93
C ILE A 101 40.03 3.75 -15.35
N GLN A 102 38.77 3.82 -14.94
CA GLN A 102 37.94 5.00 -15.07
C GLN A 102 38.15 5.88 -13.83
N LYS A 103 38.38 7.17 -14.05
CA LYS A 103 38.63 8.13 -12.97
C LYS A 103 37.73 9.33 -13.16
N GLU A 104 36.62 9.34 -12.45
CA GLU A 104 35.60 10.36 -12.60
C GLU A 104 35.67 11.39 -11.47
N GLU A 105 35.84 12.64 -11.87
CA GLU A 105 35.79 13.78 -10.95
C GLU A 105 34.76 14.79 -11.48
N LEU A 106 33.62 14.85 -10.81
CA LEU A 106 32.53 15.77 -11.12
C LEU A 106 32.65 17.04 -10.27
N SER A 107 32.49 18.20 -10.90
CA SER A 107 32.27 19.46 -10.19
C SER A 107 30.77 19.75 -10.16
N VAL A 108 30.17 19.78 -8.97
CA VAL A 108 28.74 19.97 -8.78
C VAL A 108 28.48 21.34 -8.17
N ASN A 109 27.51 22.06 -8.71
CA ASN A 109 26.98 23.28 -8.12
C ASN A 109 25.47 23.15 -7.91
N ILE A 110 25.00 23.41 -6.70
CA ILE A 110 23.58 23.35 -6.32
C ILE A 110 23.16 24.70 -5.75
N ASN A 111 22.09 25.27 -6.28
CA ASN A 111 21.51 26.53 -5.78
C ASN A 111 20.23 26.30 -4.95
N SER A 112 19.83 27.32 -4.20
CA SER A 112 18.65 27.36 -3.31
C SER A 112 17.33 27.11 -4.03
N TRP A 113 17.22 27.55 -5.27
CA TRP A 113 16.06 27.33 -6.15
C TRP A 113 16.13 26.02 -6.95
N GLY A 114 17.06 25.12 -6.63
CA GLY A 114 17.05 23.76 -7.18
C GLY A 114 17.72 23.58 -8.53
N GLN A 115 18.50 24.56 -8.99
CA GLN A 115 19.41 24.35 -10.11
C GLN A 115 20.57 23.45 -9.67
N VAL A 116 20.80 22.35 -10.38
CA VAL A 116 21.96 21.48 -10.23
C VAL A 116 22.74 21.44 -11.53
N ILE A 117 24.02 21.80 -11.46
CA ILE A 117 24.94 21.76 -12.59
C ILE A 117 26.07 20.79 -12.26
N TYR A 118 26.29 19.82 -13.15
CA TYR A 118 27.42 18.90 -13.09
C TYR A 118 28.38 19.25 -14.24
N GLY A 119 29.58 19.72 -13.91
CA GLY A 119 30.63 20.01 -14.87
C GLY A 119 31.68 18.92 -14.90
N ALA A 120 32.04 18.48 -16.10
CA ALA A 120 33.13 17.53 -16.36
C ALA A 120 33.95 17.97 -17.58
N ASP A 121 35.27 17.91 -17.45
CA ASP A 121 36.21 18.15 -18.55
C ASP A 121 36.79 16.82 -19.01
N ILE A 122 36.79 16.56 -20.32
CA ILE A 122 37.37 15.33 -20.87
C ILE A 122 38.87 15.55 -21.11
N ILE A 123 39.71 14.88 -20.33
CA ILE A 123 41.18 15.03 -20.38
C ILE A 123 41.80 14.05 -21.36
N GLU A 124 41.56 12.75 -21.18
CA GLU A 124 42.14 11.69 -21.98
C GLU A 124 41.09 10.60 -22.19
N VAL A 125 40.94 10.17 -23.45
CA VAL A 125 40.08 9.05 -23.83
C VAL A 125 40.91 8.09 -24.67
N GLU A 126 40.67 6.78 -24.50
CA GLU A 126 41.36 5.73 -25.24
C GLU A 126 41.29 5.98 -26.76
N ASP A 127 42.42 5.81 -27.46
CA ASP A 127 42.59 6.08 -28.90
C ASP A 127 42.38 7.53 -29.39
N SER A 128 42.16 8.50 -28.50
CA SER A 128 42.07 9.93 -28.87
C SER A 128 43.47 10.50 -29.18
N LYS A 129 43.61 11.20 -30.32
CA LYS A 129 44.84 11.94 -30.68
C LYS A 129 44.56 13.44 -30.58
N ASP A 130 45.46 14.18 -29.94
CA ASP A 130 45.43 15.66 -29.85
C ASP A 130 44.12 16.27 -29.31
N GLY A 131 43.39 15.55 -28.44
CA GLY A 131 42.16 16.04 -27.79
C GLY A 131 40.91 15.99 -28.67
N TRP A 132 40.92 15.20 -29.76
CA TRP A 132 39.75 14.92 -30.59
C TRP A 132 39.00 13.70 -30.08
N VAL A 133 37.72 13.88 -29.77
CA VAL A 133 36.82 12.83 -29.31
C VAL A 133 35.73 12.61 -30.37
N SER A 134 35.46 11.37 -30.73
CA SER A 134 34.35 11.00 -31.62
C SER A 134 33.02 11.14 -30.88
N LEU A 135 31.96 11.52 -31.60
CA LEU A 135 30.65 11.72 -30.99
C LEU A 135 30.06 10.41 -30.42
N ASP A 136 30.30 9.29 -31.11
CA ASP A 136 29.92 7.94 -30.64
C ASP A 136 30.55 7.55 -29.30
N LEU A 137 31.81 7.93 -29.07
CA LEU A 137 32.50 7.67 -27.82
C LEU A 137 31.97 8.61 -26.73
N LEU A 138 31.70 9.86 -27.11
CA LEU A 138 31.14 10.87 -26.24
C LEU A 138 29.74 10.50 -25.73
N THR A 139 28.87 9.93 -26.58
CA THR A 139 27.52 9.51 -26.16
C THR A 139 27.54 8.45 -25.08
N ARG A 140 28.49 7.51 -25.14
CA ARG A 140 28.68 6.47 -24.11
C ARG A 140 29.17 7.06 -22.80
N ILE A 141 30.19 7.91 -22.84
CA ILE A 141 30.71 8.62 -21.66
C ILE A 141 29.58 9.44 -21.01
N ILE A 142 28.77 10.13 -21.81
CA ILE A 142 27.66 10.94 -21.29
C ILE A 142 26.56 10.08 -20.69
N ALA A 143 26.23 8.93 -21.30
CA ALA A 143 25.24 8.01 -20.75
C ALA A 143 25.66 7.52 -19.35
N ASP A 144 26.92 7.14 -19.20
CA ASP A 144 27.52 6.69 -17.94
C ASP A 144 27.51 7.82 -16.91
N LEU A 145 28.04 9.00 -17.28
CA LEU A 145 28.03 10.20 -16.46
C LEU A 145 26.62 10.60 -15.99
N THR A 146 25.61 10.38 -16.83
CA THR A 146 24.21 10.69 -16.50
C THR A 146 23.68 9.73 -15.45
N MET A 147 23.98 8.44 -15.55
CA MET A 147 23.57 7.45 -14.54
C MET A 147 24.30 7.65 -13.21
N ASP A 148 25.61 7.84 -13.27
CA ASP A 148 26.46 7.97 -12.09
C ASP A 148 26.20 9.26 -11.31
N SER A 149 25.95 10.37 -12.03
CA SER A 149 25.51 11.62 -11.40
C SER A 149 24.15 11.48 -10.70
N SER A 150 23.21 10.69 -11.25
CA SER A 150 21.92 10.42 -10.58
C SER A 150 22.11 9.70 -9.26
N GLN A 151 22.90 8.62 -9.26
CA GLN A 151 23.18 7.79 -8.08
C GLN A 151 23.94 8.58 -7.01
N MET A 152 24.94 9.36 -7.43
CA MET A 152 25.70 10.21 -6.54
C MET A 152 24.80 11.21 -5.82
N ILE A 153 23.93 11.93 -6.54
CA ILE A 153 23.04 12.89 -5.90
C ILE A 153 21.99 12.23 -5.03
N ASP A 154 21.49 11.05 -5.40
CA ASP A 154 20.55 10.32 -4.55
C ASP A 154 21.11 10.06 -3.14
N SER A 155 22.42 9.76 -3.04
CA SER A 155 23.11 9.59 -1.74
C SER A 155 23.19 10.88 -0.90
N LEU A 156 23.07 12.06 -1.53
CA LEU A 156 23.16 13.36 -0.89
C LEU A 156 21.79 13.91 -0.49
N LEU A 157 20.72 13.50 -1.18
CA LEU A 157 19.37 13.98 -0.97
C LEU A 157 18.77 13.51 0.37
N THR A 158 17.80 14.27 0.86
CA THR A 158 17.00 13.85 2.01
C THR A 158 16.01 12.76 1.63
N GLU A 159 15.58 11.93 2.58
CA GLU A 159 14.53 10.92 2.35
C GLU A 159 13.25 11.55 1.79
N TYR A 160 12.87 12.72 2.31
CA TYR A 160 11.74 13.47 1.78
C TYR A 160 11.91 13.82 0.29
N GLN A 161 13.07 14.35 -0.11
CA GLN A 161 13.34 14.68 -1.51
C GLN A 161 13.37 13.45 -2.42
N ARG A 162 13.91 12.32 -1.94
CA ARG A 162 13.89 11.05 -2.68
C ARG A 162 12.45 10.59 -2.93
N ASN A 163 11.60 10.62 -1.91
CA ASN A 163 10.18 10.30 -2.05
C ASN A 163 9.47 11.23 -3.05
N LEU A 164 9.81 12.53 -3.08
CA LEU A 164 9.27 13.46 -4.08
C LEU A 164 9.70 13.11 -5.51
N LEU A 165 10.97 12.75 -5.70
CA LEU A 165 11.50 12.37 -7.01
C LEU A 165 10.96 11.02 -7.48
N ASP A 166 10.92 10.02 -6.60
CA ASP A 166 10.31 8.71 -6.88
C ASP A 166 8.86 8.87 -7.31
N LEU A 167 8.15 9.80 -6.69
CA LEU A 167 6.77 10.09 -7.04
C LEU A 167 6.64 10.68 -8.44
N VAL A 168 7.54 11.57 -8.87
CA VAL A 168 7.50 12.15 -10.24
C VAL A 168 7.91 11.12 -11.28
N PHE A 169 8.95 10.33 -11.01
CA PHE A 169 9.53 9.36 -11.94
C PHE A 169 9.00 7.92 -11.79
N LEU A 170 7.86 7.72 -11.11
CA LEU A 170 7.23 6.39 -10.96
C LEU A 170 8.16 5.30 -10.36
N ASN A 171 8.97 5.68 -9.37
CA ASN A 171 10.03 4.87 -8.74
C ASN A 171 11.24 4.57 -9.65
N GLU A 172 11.37 5.23 -10.80
CA GLU A 172 12.57 5.21 -11.65
C GLU A 172 13.41 6.48 -11.46
N SER A 173 13.57 6.94 -10.21
CA SER A 173 14.33 8.15 -9.85
C SER A 173 15.81 8.10 -10.21
N HIS A 174 16.32 6.98 -10.70
CA HIS A 174 17.71 6.84 -11.16
C HIS A 174 17.85 7.28 -12.63
N ASN A 175 16.78 7.12 -13.42
CA ASN A 175 16.73 7.45 -14.85
C ASN A 175 16.22 8.88 -15.10
N ARG A 176 16.67 9.85 -14.29
CA ARG A 176 16.22 11.25 -14.42
C ARG A 176 16.75 11.87 -15.70
N THR A 177 15.86 12.54 -16.43
CA THR A 177 16.23 13.28 -17.63
C THR A 177 17.03 14.53 -17.25
N LYS A 178 18.29 14.60 -17.70
CA LYS A 178 19.15 15.78 -17.54
C LYS A 178 19.30 16.49 -18.88
N VAL A 179 19.44 17.82 -18.84
CA VAL A 179 19.75 18.60 -20.03
C VAL A 179 21.24 18.57 -20.26
N LEU A 180 21.62 18.16 -21.46
CA LEU A 180 23.01 18.05 -21.85
C LEU A 180 23.49 19.34 -22.52
N LEU A 181 24.58 19.91 -22.00
CA LEU A 181 25.30 21.01 -22.63
C LEU A 181 26.70 20.54 -22.96
N VAL A 182 27.05 20.55 -24.24
CA VAL A 182 28.39 20.20 -24.71
C VAL A 182 29.06 21.43 -25.29
N PHE A 183 30.26 21.71 -24.81
CA PHE A 183 31.08 22.81 -25.25
C PHE A 183 32.31 22.26 -25.96
N ALA A 184 32.58 22.72 -27.18
CA ALA A 184 33.76 22.31 -27.93
C ALA A 184 34.41 23.49 -28.64
N GLU A 185 35.73 23.42 -28.83
CA GLU A 185 36.48 24.47 -29.53
C GLU A 185 36.28 24.42 -31.05
N ASP A 186 36.30 23.20 -31.61
CA ASP A 186 36.16 22.98 -33.05
C ASP A 186 35.48 21.64 -33.35
N ILE A 187 34.89 21.56 -34.55
CA ILE A 187 34.19 20.39 -35.07
C ILE A 187 34.78 19.97 -36.41
N THR A 188 34.99 18.68 -36.60
CA THR A 188 35.41 18.08 -37.87
C THR A 188 34.36 17.06 -38.31
N PRO A 189 33.86 17.10 -39.57
CA PRO A 189 34.22 18.03 -40.65
C PRO A 189 33.58 19.42 -40.49
N LYS A 190 34.35 20.50 -40.71
CA LYS A 190 33.83 21.87 -40.64
C LYS A 190 33.12 22.26 -41.93
N LEU A 191 31.80 22.17 -41.95
CA LEU A 191 30.99 22.57 -43.10
C LEU A 191 30.73 24.09 -43.12
N ALA A 192 30.83 24.71 -44.31
CA ALA A 192 30.72 26.16 -44.49
C ALA A 192 29.27 26.70 -44.37
N ALA A 193 28.26 25.82 -44.37
CA ALA A 193 26.87 26.18 -44.23
C ALA A 193 26.22 25.28 -43.17
N GLY A 194 25.67 25.89 -42.11
CA GLY A 194 24.92 25.18 -41.06
C GLY A 194 23.74 24.36 -41.59
N LYS A 195 23.27 24.63 -42.82
CA LYS A 195 22.21 23.87 -43.51
C LYS A 195 22.62 22.45 -43.91
N ASN A 196 23.91 22.17 -44.05
CA ASN A 196 24.39 20.82 -44.40
C ASN A 196 24.47 19.89 -43.19
N TYR A 197 24.15 20.36 -41.98
CA TYR A 197 23.93 19.50 -40.82
C TYR A 197 22.45 19.16 -40.61
N PHE A 198 21.56 19.67 -41.47
CA PHE A 198 20.11 19.51 -41.40
C PHE A 198 19.57 18.92 -42.72
N ASP A 199 20.25 17.88 -43.20
CA ASP A 199 19.96 17.20 -44.47
C ASP A 199 19.30 15.82 -44.27
N GLY A 200 19.15 15.37 -43.02
CA GLY A 200 18.66 14.04 -42.68
C GLY A 200 19.64 12.92 -43.02
N GLU A 201 20.89 13.26 -43.34
CA GLU A 201 21.94 12.30 -43.66
C GLU A 201 22.69 11.84 -42.40
N GLU A 202 23.85 11.20 -42.58
CA GLU A 202 24.59 10.55 -41.49
C GLU A 202 25.04 11.53 -40.39
N LEU A 203 25.38 12.78 -40.75
CA LEU A 203 25.81 13.82 -39.81
C LEU A 203 24.68 14.26 -38.85
N GLN A 204 23.47 14.41 -39.38
CA GLN A 204 22.32 14.73 -38.55
C GLN A 204 22.02 13.56 -37.61
N ASN A 205 22.02 12.33 -38.12
CA ASN A 205 21.76 11.15 -37.30
C ASN A 205 22.76 11.00 -36.14
N GLU A 206 24.05 11.27 -36.36
CA GLU A 206 25.06 11.23 -35.28
C GLU A 206 24.77 12.32 -34.24
N LEU A 207 24.49 13.56 -34.65
CA LEU A 207 24.13 14.65 -33.73
C LEU A 207 22.83 14.35 -32.95
N GLU A 208 21.86 13.70 -33.59
CA GLU A 208 20.58 13.33 -32.98
C GLU A 208 20.73 12.23 -31.93
N GLN A 209 21.75 11.37 -32.01
CA GLN A 209 22.04 10.40 -30.94
C GLN A 209 22.34 11.07 -29.60
N LEU A 210 22.96 12.26 -29.62
CA LEU A 210 23.33 13.00 -28.42
C LEU A 210 22.26 14.05 -28.03
N LEU A 211 21.69 14.76 -29.00
CA LEU A 211 20.77 15.88 -28.77
C LEU A 211 19.29 15.50 -28.82
N GLY A 212 18.95 14.28 -29.22
CA GLY A 212 17.60 13.91 -29.61
C GLY A 212 17.22 14.59 -30.94
N VAL A 213 15.97 15.03 -31.09
CA VAL A 213 15.53 15.67 -32.35
C VAL A 213 16.20 17.03 -32.50
N LEU A 214 16.98 17.21 -33.56
CA LEU A 214 17.64 18.48 -33.87
C LEU A 214 16.58 19.52 -34.28
N GLN A 215 16.49 20.63 -33.54
CA GLN A 215 15.49 21.68 -33.79
C GLN A 215 16.06 22.83 -34.62
N LYS A 216 17.27 23.28 -34.29
CA LYS A 216 17.87 24.48 -34.88
C LYS A 216 19.38 24.40 -34.87
N VAL A 217 19.99 24.91 -35.95
CA VAL A 217 21.44 25.15 -36.05
C VAL A 217 21.65 26.65 -36.30
N GLU A 218 22.22 27.33 -35.32
CA GLU A 218 22.49 28.77 -35.40
C GLU A 218 23.99 29.04 -35.57
N PRO A 219 24.40 29.88 -36.53
CA PRO A 219 25.78 30.31 -36.60
C PRO A 219 26.08 31.27 -35.44
N ILE A 220 27.04 30.91 -34.58
CA ILE A 220 27.64 31.80 -33.57
C ILE A 220 28.93 32.40 -34.16
N ASN A 221 29.46 33.47 -33.58
CA ASN A 221 30.73 34.06 -34.02
C ASN A 221 31.84 33.00 -34.17
N LYS A 222 32.23 32.71 -35.42
CA LYS A 222 33.20 31.67 -35.83
C LYS A 222 32.86 30.22 -35.43
N GLY A 223 31.58 29.92 -35.17
CA GLY A 223 31.13 28.64 -34.65
C GLY A 223 29.67 28.28 -34.99
N PHE A 224 29.16 27.21 -34.37
CA PHE A 224 27.79 26.72 -34.53
C PHE A 224 27.19 26.34 -33.18
N LEU A 225 25.91 26.67 -32.99
CA LEU A 225 25.08 26.21 -31.89
C LEU A 225 24.04 25.24 -32.42
N PHE A 226 24.09 24.01 -31.96
CA PHE A 226 23.12 22.98 -32.23
C PHE A 226 22.14 22.92 -31.06
N THR A 227 20.85 23.15 -31.33
CA THR A 227 19.77 23.04 -30.36
C THR A 227 18.96 21.79 -30.69
N GLY A 228 18.89 20.85 -29.74
CA GLY A 228 17.99 19.70 -29.81
C GLY A 228 16.97 19.67 -28.69
N THR A 229 16.20 18.58 -28.64
CA THR A 229 15.22 18.34 -27.57
C THR A 229 15.87 18.02 -26.22
N GLY A 230 16.97 17.27 -26.22
CA GLY A 230 17.67 16.81 -25.02
C GLY A 230 18.79 17.72 -24.55
N GLY A 231 19.18 18.72 -25.34
CA GLY A 231 20.35 19.53 -25.01
C GLY A 231 20.80 20.54 -26.07
N LEU A 232 21.96 21.12 -25.82
CA LEU A 232 22.63 22.09 -26.69
C LEU A 232 24.10 21.69 -26.88
N ILE A 233 24.60 21.76 -28.12
CA ILE A 233 26.04 21.69 -28.39
C ILE A 233 26.48 23.05 -28.91
N ALA A 234 27.40 23.70 -28.21
CA ALA A 234 28.03 24.94 -28.64
C ALA A 234 29.47 24.68 -29.09
N VAL A 235 29.73 24.89 -30.37
CA VAL A 235 31.06 24.78 -30.96
C VAL A 235 31.54 26.18 -31.29
N SER A 236 32.53 26.70 -30.55
CA SER A 236 33.17 27.97 -30.87
C SER A 236 34.56 28.09 -30.23
N PRO A 237 35.52 28.78 -30.87
CA PRO A 237 36.77 29.15 -30.21
C PRO A 237 36.58 30.11 -29.02
N SER A 238 35.43 30.79 -28.92
CA SER A 238 35.10 31.77 -27.87
C SER A 238 33.91 31.32 -27.02
N VAL A 239 33.86 30.05 -26.62
CA VAL A 239 32.75 29.50 -25.83
C VAL A 239 32.59 30.20 -24.46
N GLN A 240 33.67 30.64 -23.83
CA GLN A 240 33.65 31.22 -22.48
C GLN A 240 32.74 32.45 -22.35
N ASP A 241 32.61 33.23 -23.42
CA ASP A 241 31.77 34.43 -23.41
C ASP A 241 30.26 34.09 -23.40
N TYR A 242 29.89 32.92 -23.95
CA TYR A 242 28.50 32.46 -24.09
C TYR A 242 28.12 31.40 -23.05
N GLU A 243 29.10 30.83 -22.34
CA GLU A 243 28.93 29.73 -21.38
C GLU A 243 27.83 30.04 -20.36
N LYS A 244 27.83 31.25 -19.79
CA LYS A 244 26.82 31.68 -18.81
C LYS A 244 25.40 31.67 -19.38
N SER A 245 25.20 32.27 -20.55
CA SER A 245 23.88 32.35 -21.19
C SER A 245 23.37 30.98 -21.63
N LEU A 246 24.27 30.09 -22.05
CA LEU A 246 23.93 28.71 -22.41
C LEU A 246 23.57 27.87 -21.17
N LEU A 247 24.22 28.09 -20.02
CA LEU A 247 23.83 27.47 -18.76
C LEU A 247 22.44 27.94 -18.29
N GLU A 248 22.14 29.23 -18.41
CA GLU A 248 20.82 29.79 -18.12
C GLU A 248 19.74 29.20 -19.05
N ARG A 249 20.06 29.04 -20.34
CA ARG A 249 19.18 28.36 -21.30
C ARG A 249 18.98 26.88 -20.98
N GLY A 250 20.06 26.19 -20.56
CA GLY A 250 20.02 24.81 -20.10
C GLY A 250 19.09 24.65 -18.90
N MET A 251 19.14 25.60 -17.96
CA MET A 251 18.26 25.63 -16.80
C MET A 251 16.78 25.82 -17.17
N SER A 252 16.48 26.78 -18.05
CA SER A 252 15.12 26.99 -18.55
C SER A 252 14.57 25.73 -19.23
N THR A 253 15.43 25.03 -19.98
CA THR A 253 15.09 23.75 -20.62
C THR A 253 14.89 22.62 -19.61
N ALA A 254 15.71 22.56 -18.56
CA ALA A 254 15.62 21.53 -17.51
C ALA A 254 14.30 21.64 -16.75
N ILE A 255 13.89 22.86 -16.40
CA ILE A 255 12.59 23.12 -15.77
C ILE A 255 11.45 22.70 -16.70
N ARG A 256 11.56 22.96 -18.01
CA ARG A 256 10.53 22.55 -18.98
C ARG A 256 10.38 21.04 -19.08
N ILE A 257 11.49 20.30 -19.18
CA ILE A 257 11.49 18.83 -19.22
C ILE A 257 10.89 18.28 -17.92
N PHE A 258 11.33 18.80 -16.78
CA PHE A 258 10.79 18.39 -15.49
C PHE A 258 9.28 18.65 -15.40
N LEU A 259 8.80 19.79 -15.91
CA LEU A 259 7.37 20.11 -15.94
C LEU A 259 6.58 19.14 -16.85
N ASP A 260 7.18 18.65 -17.92
CA ASP A 260 6.57 17.67 -18.81
C ASP A 260 6.43 16.30 -18.09
N ASP A 261 7.48 15.83 -17.42
CA ASP A 261 7.46 14.60 -16.60
C ASP A 261 6.45 14.70 -15.44
N TYR A 262 6.47 15.84 -14.75
CA TYR A 262 5.52 16.18 -13.69
C TYR A 262 4.07 16.19 -14.19
N SER A 263 3.82 16.76 -15.36
CA SER A 263 2.49 16.77 -15.98
C SER A 263 2.04 15.35 -16.33
N ALA A 264 2.93 14.51 -16.86
CA ALA A 264 2.63 13.11 -17.16
C ALA A 264 2.20 12.35 -15.88
N ARG A 265 2.89 12.59 -14.75
CA ARG A 265 2.52 12.01 -13.46
C ARG A 265 1.14 12.47 -12.96
N ILE A 266 0.80 13.75 -13.11
CA ILE A 266 -0.54 14.25 -12.78
C ILE A 266 -1.61 13.52 -13.59
N TRP A 267 -1.38 13.35 -14.90
CA TRP A 267 -2.34 12.64 -15.75
C TRP A 267 -2.50 11.18 -15.35
N HIS A 268 -1.42 10.51 -14.96
CA HIS A 268 -1.49 9.16 -14.40
C HIS A 268 -2.37 9.11 -13.15
N LEU A 269 -2.13 10.01 -12.18
CA LEU A 269 -2.91 10.06 -10.94
C LEU A 269 -4.39 10.43 -11.21
N TRP A 270 -4.64 11.25 -12.23
CA TRP A 270 -5.99 11.54 -12.69
C TRP A 270 -6.69 10.29 -13.25
N ASP A 271 -6.01 9.46 -14.02
CA ASP A 271 -6.57 8.21 -14.51
C ASP A 271 -6.75 7.17 -13.41
N GLU A 272 -5.83 7.08 -12.43
CA GLU A 272 -6.01 6.26 -11.22
C GLU A 272 -7.26 6.67 -10.44
N SER A 273 -7.56 7.97 -10.37
CA SER A 273 -8.80 8.45 -9.72
C SER A 273 -10.07 7.90 -10.37
N ARG A 274 -10.06 7.59 -11.67
CA ARG A 274 -11.19 6.96 -12.37
C ARG A 274 -11.33 5.49 -12.04
N LEU A 275 -10.22 4.80 -11.76
CA LEU A 275 -10.25 3.42 -11.28
C LEU A 275 -10.88 3.35 -9.88
N ILE A 276 -10.53 4.30 -9.01
CA ILE A 276 -11.16 4.46 -7.69
C ILE A 276 -12.67 4.66 -7.83
N GLU A 277 -13.11 5.53 -8.75
CA GLU A 277 -14.54 5.72 -9.04
C GLU A 277 -15.22 4.39 -9.42
N SER A 278 -14.59 3.60 -10.30
CA SER A 278 -15.11 2.29 -10.70
C SER A 278 -15.21 1.30 -9.53
N ASP A 279 -14.22 1.28 -8.63
CA ASP A 279 -14.25 0.38 -7.47
C ASP A 279 -15.30 0.78 -6.44
N ILE A 280 -15.54 2.08 -6.28
CA ILE A 280 -16.65 2.59 -5.48
C ILE A 280 -18.00 2.18 -6.12
N ASP A 281 -18.15 2.28 -7.45
CA ASP A 281 -19.37 1.84 -8.13
C ASP A 281 -19.62 0.33 -7.94
N LYS A 282 -18.56 -0.51 -7.97
CA LYS A 282 -18.66 -1.94 -7.62
C LYS A 282 -19.07 -2.13 -6.16
N ALA A 283 -18.53 -1.32 -5.25
CA ALA A 283 -18.91 -1.36 -3.84
C ALA A 283 -20.39 -0.96 -3.62
N MET A 284 -20.96 -0.12 -4.48
CA MET A 284 -22.40 0.15 -4.47
C MET A 284 -23.25 -1.06 -4.84
N LEU A 285 -22.75 -1.90 -5.75
CA LEU A 285 -23.42 -3.12 -6.19
C LEU A 285 -23.37 -4.24 -5.13
N GLY A 286 -22.57 -4.09 -4.07
CA GLY A 286 -22.60 -4.93 -2.87
C GLY A 286 -21.28 -5.60 -2.50
N ASP A 287 -20.18 -5.33 -3.20
CA ASP A 287 -18.87 -5.86 -2.84
C ASP A 287 -18.21 -5.02 -1.73
N VAL A 288 -18.18 -5.57 -0.51
CA VAL A 288 -17.57 -4.93 0.66
C VAL A 288 -16.04 -4.85 0.55
N THR A 289 -15.40 -5.76 -0.18
CA THR A 289 -13.94 -5.80 -0.31
C THR A 289 -13.42 -4.66 -1.20
N SER A 290 -14.19 -4.31 -2.23
CA SER A 290 -13.90 -3.19 -3.12
C SER A 290 -13.94 -1.85 -2.40
N LEU A 291 -14.75 -1.69 -1.35
CA LEU A 291 -14.80 -0.47 -0.54
C LEU A 291 -13.50 -0.25 0.25
N ALA A 292 -12.99 -1.30 0.90
CA ALA A 292 -11.73 -1.22 1.65
C ALA A 292 -10.54 -0.93 0.72
N LYS A 293 -10.53 -1.57 -0.46
CA LYS A 293 -9.53 -1.28 -1.51
C LYS A 293 -9.62 0.18 -1.95
N ALA A 294 -10.80 0.67 -2.29
CA ALA A 294 -11.00 2.07 -2.70
C ALA A 294 -10.54 3.05 -1.62
N GLN A 295 -10.81 2.79 -0.33
CA GLN A 295 -10.34 3.64 0.77
C GLN A 295 -8.80 3.70 0.84
N ASN A 296 -8.12 2.55 0.77
CA ASN A 296 -6.66 2.51 0.78
C ASN A 296 -6.06 3.26 -0.42
N TRP A 297 -6.65 3.08 -1.61
CA TRP A 297 -6.23 3.79 -2.82
C TRP A 297 -6.48 5.30 -2.72
N ILE A 298 -7.62 5.75 -2.19
CA ILE A 298 -7.90 7.18 -1.95
C ILE A 298 -6.89 7.78 -1.00
N THR A 299 -6.55 7.09 0.10
CA THR A 299 -5.56 7.57 1.06
C THR A 299 -4.18 7.72 0.40
N LYS A 300 -3.75 6.71 -0.37
CA LYS A 300 -2.48 6.75 -1.11
C LYS A 300 -2.49 7.89 -2.13
N ALA A 301 -3.48 7.93 -3.02
CA ALA A 301 -3.60 8.94 -4.07
C ALA A 301 -3.73 10.37 -3.51
N SER A 302 -4.41 10.55 -2.37
CA SER A 302 -4.50 11.84 -1.70
C SER A 302 -3.15 12.28 -1.13
N SER A 303 -2.38 11.37 -0.54
CA SER A 303 -1.02 11.68 -0.07
C SER A 303 -0.12 12.07 -1.25
N GLU A 304 -0.22 11.35 -2.36
CA GLU A 304 0.55 11.62 -3.57
C GLU A 304 0.18 12.98 -4.20
N ALA A 305 -1.12 13.32 -4.24
CA ALA A 305 -1.59 14.61 -4.74
C ALA A 305 -1.04 15.79 -3.91
N ILE A 306 -0.97 15.64 -2.58
CA ILE A 306 -0.40 16.65 -1.68
C ILE A 306 1.10 16.83 -1.98
N MET A 307 1.85 15.74 -2.09
CA MET A 307 3.29 15.80 -2.42
C MET A 307 3.55 16.46 -3.78
N LEU A 308 2.71 16.18 -4.80
CA LEU A 308 2.78 16.87 -6.09
C LEU A 308 2.56 18.38 -5.94
N SER A 309 1.59 18.79 -5.11
CA SER A 309 1.31 20.20 -4.78
C SER A 309 2.54 20.91 -4.19
N ASP A 310 3.26 20.22 -3.31
CA ASP A 310 4.50 20.73 -2.71
C ASP A 310 5.60 20.89 -3.78
N ILE A 311 5.77 19.91 -4.68
CA ILE A 311 6.73 19.97 -5.79
C ILE A 311 6.43 21.16 -6.71
N LEU A 312 5.17 21.38 -7.05
CA LEU A 312 4.79 22.52 -7.87
C LEU A 312 5.08 23.86 -7.17
N SER A 313 4.92 23.91 -5.85
CA SER A 313 5.25 25.09 -5.06
C SER A 313 6.75 25.40 -5.16
N TYR A 314 7.62 24.39 -5.00
CA TYR A 314 9.07 24.55 -5.22
C TYR A 314 9.40 24.98 -6.66
N LEU A 315 8.74 24.39 -7.66
CA LEU A 315 8.95 24.73 -9.07
C LEU A 315 8.56 26.18 -9.38
N ARG A 316 7.43 26.64 -8.82
CA ARG A 316 6.96 28.01 -8.99
C ARG A 316 7.91 29.00 -8.35
N ASP A 317 8.34 28.74 -7.13
CA ASP A 317 9.26 29.63 -6.40
C ASP A 317 10.62 29.68 -7.11
N SER A 318 11.11 28.52 -7.59
CA SER A 318 12.30 28.43 -8.45
C SER A 318 12.20 29.25 -9.73
N MET A 319 11.07 29.16 -10.44
CA MET A 319 10.84 29.96 -11.64
C MET A 319 10.81 31.47 -11.35
N HIS A 320 10.25 31.87 -10.20
CA HIS A 320 10.25 33.27 -9.79
C HIS A 320 11.67 33.79 -9.52
N GLU A 321 12.49 33.02 -8.79
CA GLU A 321 13.89 33.37 -8.53
C GLU A 321 14.72 33.38 -9.83
N PHE A 322 14.51 32.41 -10.73
CA PHE A 322 15.18 32.36 -12.02
C PHE A 322 14.87 33.58 -12.90
N VAL A 323 13.59 33.95 -13.03
CA VAL A 323 13.19 35.14 -13.81
C VAL A 323 13.72 36.42 -13.17
N ALA A 324 13.78 36.50 -11.84
CA ALA A 324 14.40 37.64 -11.15
C ALA A 324 15.89 37.73 -11.45
N ALA A 325 16.63 36.62 -11.38
CA ALA A 325 18.05 36.55 -11.69
C ALA A 325 18.35 36.95 -13.15
N LEU A 326 17.48 36.58 -14.11
CA LEU A 326 17.60 37.02 -15.51
C LEU A 326 17.34 38.52 -15.69
N THR A 327 16.52 39.14 -14.82
CA THR A 327 16.15 40.56 -14.90
C THR A 327 17.22 41.47 -14.30
N GLU A 328 17.90 41.02 -13.24
CA GLU A 328 18.97 41.78 -12.57
C GLU A 328 20.24 41.92 -13.42
N GLN A 329 20.42 41.09 -14.45
CA GLN A 329 21.69 40.96 -15.15
C GLN A 329 22.02 42.07 -16.18
N ASP A 330 21.15 43.02 -16.54
CA ASP A 330 21.58 44.04 -17.52
C ASP A 330 20.79 45.37 -17.61
N PRO A 331 21.28 46.47 -17.00
CA PRO A 331 20.84 47.83 -17.33
C PRO A 331 21.72 48.58 -18.36
N ASN A 332 22.91 48.07 -18.77
CA ASN A 332 23.93 48.88 -19.46
C ASN A 332 24.54 48.31 -20.77
N ARG A 333 24.10 47.16 -21.30
CA ARG A 333 24.57 46.65 -22.61
C ARG A 333 23.63 46.96 -23.78
N SER A 334 24.19 47.02 -24.99
CA SER A 334 23.49 47.40 -26.23
C SER A 334 22.61 46.26 -26.74
N ARG A 335 21.35 46.54 -27.08
CA ARG A 335 20.32 45.55 -27.52
C ARG A 335 20.69 44.70 -28.75
N ASP A 336 21.72 45.10 -29.49
CA ASP A 336 22.18 44.41 -30.70
C ASP A 336 23.21 43.29 -30.41
N ASP A 337 23.64 43.11 -29.15
CA ASP A 337 24.53 42.01 -28.79
C ASP A 337 23.81 40.65 -28.88
N PRO A 338 24.42 39.63 -29.51
CA PRO A 338 23.81 38.30 -29.69
C PRO A 338 23.45 37.63 -28.36
N ILE A 339 24.21 37.93 -27.30
CA ILE A 339 23.98 37.47 -25.94
C ILE A 339 22.66 38.02 -25.38
N ILE A 340 22.34 39.29 -25.66
CA ILE A 340 21.08 39.90 -25.19
C ILE A 340 19.90 39.32 -25.96
N GLN A 341 20.05 39.04 -27.26
CA GLN A 341 19.00 38.38 -28.03
C GLN A 341 18.69 36.98 -27.49
N GLU A 342 19.73 36.24 -27.08
CA GLU A 342 19.56 34.94 -26.43
C GLU A 342 18.88 35.09 -25.06
N ILE A 343 19.29 36.05 -24.23
CA ILE A 343 18.63 36.33 -22.93
C ILE A 343 17.15 36.70 -23.14
N ILE A 344 16.82 37.50 -24.16
CA ILE A 344 15.42 37.86 -24.48
C ILE A 344 14.61 36.61 -24.86
N GLN A 345 15.19 35.69 -25.64
CA GLN A 345 14.52 34.42 -25.97
C GLN A 345 14.31 33.58 -24.70
N ILE A 346 15.32 33.45 -23.84
CA ILE A 346 15.22 32.74 -22.56
C ILE A 346 14.13 33.37 -21.68
N GLN A 347 14.02 34.70 -21.65
CA GLN A 347 12.97 35.39 -20.88
C GLN A 347 11.58 35.08 -21.40
N GLU A 348 11.37 35.04 -22.72
CA GLU A 348 10.07 34.68 -23.29
C GLU A 348 9.72 33.21 -23.04
N ASP A 349 10.68 32.29 -23.21
CA ASP A 349 10.52 30.87 -22.92
C ASP A 349 10.21 30.63 -21.43
N SER A 350 10.89 31.36 -20.56
CA SER A 350 10.65 31.31 -19.11
C SER A 350 9.26 31.82 -18.77
N ARG A 351 8.80 32.91 -19.40
CA ARG A 351 7.44 33.45 -19.22
C ARG A 351 6.37 32.46 -19.67
N ILE A 352 6.59 31.75 -20.79
CA ILE A 352 5.68 30.69 -21.25
C ILE A 352 5.67 29.55 -20.23
N THR A 353 6.83 29.14 -19.75
CA THR A 353 6.97 28.07 -18.74
C THR A 353 6.28 28.44 -17.43
N THR A 354 6.42 29.68 -16.94
CA THR A 354 5.70 30.18 -15.77
C THR A 354 4.17 30.12 -15.94
N LYS A 355 3.65 30.43 -17.14
CA LYS A 355 2.22 30.26 -17.41
C LYS A 355 1.80 28.80 -17.35
N ARG A 356 2.59 27.89 -17.92
CA ARG A 356 2.33 26.44 -17.84
C ARG A 356 2.33 25.93 -16.40
N VAL A 357 3.26 26.39 -15.56
CA VAL A 357 3.30 26.08 -14.11
C VAL A 357 2.01 26.52 -13.43
N ASN A 358 1.57 27.77 -13.69
CA ASN A 358 0.33 28.31 -13.12
C ASN A 358 -0.93 27.57 -13.62
N ASP A 359 -0.95 27.11 -14.86
CA ASP A 359 -2.07 26.32 -15.39
C ASP A 359 -2.09 24.91 -14.79
N THR A 360 -0.92 24.30 -14.60
CA THR A 360 -0.77 23.00 -13.93
C THR A 360 -1.22 23.05 -12.48
N GLN A 361 -1.03 24.18 -11.79
CA GLN A 361 -1.57 24.43 -10.45
C GLN A 361 -3.08 24.22 -10.37
N LYS A 362 -3.81 24.68 -11.38
CA LYS A 362 -5.27 24.53 -11.44
C LYS A 362 -5.67 23.06 -11.59
N VAL A 363 -4.88 22.28 -12.33
CA VAL A 363 -5.13 20.85 -12.55
C VAL A 363 -4.95 20.06 -11.26
N ILE A 364 -3.86 20.28 -10.52
CA ILE A 364 -3.62 19.61 -9.23
C ILE A 364 -4.67 19.99 -8.21
N HIS A 365 -5.02 21.27 -8.12
CA HIS A 365 -6.08 21.70 -7.21
C HIS A 365 -7.43 21.04 -7.54
N GLY A 366 -7.73 20.85 -8.82
CA GLY A 366 -8.87 20.05 -9.27
C GLY A 366 -8.77 18.58 -8.86
N LEU A 367 -7.58 17.98 -8.95
CA LEU A 367 -7.32 16.61 -8.53
C LEU A 367 -7.44 16.43 -7.00
N GLU A 368 -6.87 17.32 -6.20
CA GLU A 368 -7.02 17.34 -4.74
C GLU A 368 -8.49 17.42 -4.34
N THR A 369 -9.24 18.34 -4.94
CA THR A 369 -10.67 18.50 -4.70
C THR A 369 -11.44 17.24 -5.09
N LYS A 370 -11.08 16.60 -6.21
CA LYS A 370 -11.65 15.32 -6.64
C LYS A 370 -11.37 14.22 -5.61
N MET A 371 -10.14 14.11 -5.11
CA MET A 371 -9.78 13.11 -4.09
C MET A 371 -10.56 13.31 -2.79
N VAL A 372 -10.77 14.55 -2.36
CA VAL A 372 -11.62 14.87 -1.20
C VAL A 372 -13.06 14.43 -1.46
N ALA A 373 -13.61 14.73 -2.64
CA ALA A 373 -14.96 14.30 -3.00
C ALA A 373 -15.13 12.78 -3.02
N LEU A 374 -14.15 12.03 -3.56
CA LEU A 374 -14.15 10.57 -3.56
C LEU A 374 -14.08 9.99 -2.14
N ARG A 375 -13.28 10.60 -1.27
CA ARG A 375 -13.22 10.23 0.15
C ARG A 375 -14.57 10.42 0.84
N ASP A 376 -15.20 11.58 0.65
CA ASP A 376 -16.49 11.89 1.27
C ASP A 376 -17.59 10.93 0.77
N PHE A 377 -17.56 10.59 -0.52
CA PHE A 377 -18.47 9.63 -1.11
C PHE A 377 -18.25 8.20 -0.60
N SER A 378 -16.99 7.77 -0.47
CA SER A 378 -16.62 6.49 0.14
C SER A 378 -17.11 6.40 1.60
N ASN A 379 -16.95 7.46 2.38
CA ASN A 379 -17.46 7.54 3.74
C ASN A 379 -18.98 7.46 3.81
N ALA A 380 -19.69 8.17 2.93
CA ALA A 380 -21.15 8.10 2.83
C ALA A 380 -21.63 6.69 2.45
N LEU A 381 -20.91 6.00 1.56
CA LEU A 381 -21.21 4.63 1.18
C LEU A 381 -20.97 3.65 2.34
N ALA A 382 -19.87 3.80 3.08
CA ALA A 382 -19.60 3.02 4.28
C ALA A 382 -20.70 3.20 5.33
N GLU A 383 -21.15 4.43 5.55
CA GLU A 383 -22.26 4.72 6.47
C GLU A 383 -23.57 4.07 6.01
N LYS A 384 -23.87 4.13 4.71
CA LYS A 384 -25.06 3.49 4.13
C LYS A 384 -25.05 1.98 4.35
N HIS A 385 -23.90 1.33 4.14
CA HIS A 385 -23.74 -0.11 4.40
C HIS A 385 -23.91 -0.44 5.89
N MET A 386 -23.31 0.34 6.78
CA MET A 386 -23.47 0.17 8.23
C MET A 386 -24.93 0.32 8.67
N ARG A 387 -25.65 1.31 8.12
CA ARG A 387 -27.09 1.50 8.37
C ARG A 387 -27.89 0.28 7.91
N LYS A 388 -27.62 -0.26 6.72
CA LYS A 388 -28.29 -1.46 6.20
C LYS A 388 -28.07 -2.68 7.10
N ILE A 389 -26.85 -2.87 7.61
CA ILE A 389 -26.52 -3.95 8.56
C ILE A 389 -27.27 -3.75 9.88
N SER A 390 -27.28 -2.52 10.41
CA SER A 390 -28.01 -2.17 11.63
C SER A 390 -29.51 -2.41 11.50
N ASP A 391 -30.11 -2.00 10.38
CA ASP A 391 -31.54 -2.21 10.10
C ASP A 391 -31.87 -3.72 10.00
N SER A 392 -31.01 -4.50 9.33
CA SER A 392 -31.16 -5.95 9.26
C SER A 392 -31.03 -6.60 10.64
N MET A 393 -30.07 -6.17 11.45
CA MET A 393 -29.89 -6.64 12.83
C MET A 393 -31.09 -6.29 13.71
N ALA A 394 -31.62 -5.07 13.59
CA ALA A 394 -32.82 -4.64 14.30
C ALA A 394 -34.04 -5.46 13.88
N GLN A 395 -34.19 -5.75 12.59
CA GLN A 395 -35.26 -6.60 12.07
C GLN A 395 -35.13 -8.05 12.57
N ASN A 396 -33.93 -8.63 12.54
CA ASN A 396 -33.65 -9.97 13.05
C ASN A 396 -33.90 -10.04 14.56
N THR A 397 -33.49 -9.02 15.32
CA THR A 397 -33.75 -8.92 16.76
C THR A 397 -35.25 -8.83 17.04
N LYS A 398 -35.99 -8.01 16.28
CA LYS A 398 -37.45 -7.93 16.39
C LYS A 398 -38.14 -9.24 16.06
N SER A 399 -37.66 -9.95 15.03
CA SER A 399 -38.16 -11.29 14.69
C SER A 399 -37.90 -12.26 15.83
N MET A 400 -36.72 -12.20 16.46
CA MET A 400 -36.36 -13.03 17.60
C MET A 400 -37.21 -12.74 18.84
N THR A 401 -37.49 -11.47 19.13
CA THR A 401 -38.36 -11.10 20.26
C THR A 401 -39.81 -11.52 20.02
N GLN A 402 -40.33 -11.36 18.79
CA GLN A 402 -41.65 -11.85 18.41
C GLN A 402 -41.74 -13.38 18.50
N MET A 403 -40.70 -14.10 18.08
CA MET A 403 -40.63 -15.55 18.22
C MET A 403 -40.62 -15.96 19.69
N THR A 404 -39.88 -15.24 20.53
CA THR A 404 -39.85 -15.48 21.98
C THR A 404 -41.20 -15.19 22.64
N GLU A 405 -41.87 -14.09 22.26
CA GLU A 405 -43.20 -13.74 22.76
C GLU A 405 -44.24 -14.79 22.34
N SER A 406 -44.19 -15.25 21.09
CA SER A 406 -45.05 -16.33 20.60
C SER A 406 -44.78 -17.64 21.34
N ASN A 407 -43.52 -17.94 21.64
CA ASN A 407 -43.15 -19.11 22.43
C ASN A 407 -43.68 -19.01 23.88
N ASN A 408 -43.65 -17.82 24.48
CA ASN A 408 -44.25 -17.59 25.79
C ASN A 408 -45.78 -17.76 25.75
N ARG A 409 -46.46 -17.21 24.73
CA ARG A 409 -47.91 -17.37 24.56
C ARG A 409 -48.33 -18.83 24.34
N THR A 410 -47.54 -19.58 23.58
CA THR A 410 -47.80 -21.02 23.37
C THR A 410 -47.53 -21.82 24.65
N SER A 411 -46.51 -21.46 25.43
CA SER A 411 -46.28 -22.03 26.77
C SER A 411 -47.43 -21.76 27.74
N ASP A 412 -47.98 -20.54 27.73
CA ASP A 412 -49.14 -20.18 28.54
C ASP A 412 -50.40 -20.96 28.10
N ALA A 413 -50.66 -21.04 26.80
CA ALA A 413 -51.77 -21.81 26.25
C ALA A 413 -51.67 -23.30 26.62
N LEU A 414 -50.46 -23.88 26.54
CA LEU A 414 -50.20 -25.26 26.95
C LEU A 414 -50.51 -25.47 28.44
N SER A 415 -50.16 -24.50 29.29
CA SER A 415 -50.47 -24.53 30.72
C SER A 415 -51.98 -24.51 31.01
N ILE A 416 -52.77 -23.82 30.19
CA ILE A 416 -54.24 -23.82 30.29
C ILE A 416 -54.83 -25.17 29.85
N ILE A 417 -54.31 -25.76 28.76
CA ILE A 417 -54.74 -27.08 28.30
C ILE A 417 -54.46 -28.14 29.37
N GLU A 418 -53.30 -28.08 30.02
CA GLU A 418 -52.93 -28.96 31.12
C GLU A 418 -53.93 -28.87 32.29
N LEU A 419 -54.36 -27.66 32.66
CA LEU A 419 -55.38 -27.45 33.69
C LEU A 419 -56.71 -28.13 33.35
N ILE A 420 -57.16 -27.99 32.09
CA ILE A 420 -58.41 -28.58 31.60
C ILE A 420 -58.32 -30.11 31.60
N LEU A 421 -57.22 -30.66 31.08
CA LEU A 421 -56.99 -32.11 31.05
C LEU A 421 -56.92 -32.71 32.45
N ALA A 422 -56.24 -32.06 33.39
CA ALA A 422 -56.20 -32.50 34.79
C ALA A 422 -57.61 -32.52 35.42
N GLY A 423 -58.44 -31.53 35.09
CA GLY A 423 -59.85 -31.51 35.50
C GLY A 423 -60.67 -32.68 34.94
N SER A 424 -60.51 -32.98 33.66
CA SER A 424 -61.22 -34.10 33.00
C SER A 424 -60.82 -35.46 33.59
N VAL A 425 -59.52 -35.72 33.74
CA VAL A 425 -59.01 -37.00 34.28
C VAL A 425 -59.55 -37.25 35.70
N ILE A 426 -59.69 -36.21 36.51
CA ILE A 426 -60.20 -36.35 37.88
C ILE A 426 -61.70 -36.63 37.90
N LEU A 427 -62.47 -36.00 37.01
CA LEU A 427 -63.88 -36.34 36.84
C LEU A 427 -64.04 -37.79 36.39
N ASP A 428 -63.20 -38.27 35.47
CA ASP A 428 -63.21 -39.67 35.02
C ASP A 428 -62.83 -40.64 36.15
N ILE A 429 -61.82 -40.31 36.98
CA ILE A 429 -61.45 -41.12 38.15
C ILE A 429 -62.60 -41.15 39.18
N ILE A 430 -63.29 -40.03 39.38
CA ILE A 430 -64.44 -39.97 40.30
C ILE A 430 -65.58 -40.81 39.73
N LEU A 431 -65.88 -40.71 38.44
CA LEU A 431 -66.88 -41.56 37.79
C LEU A 431 -66.53 -43.05 37.90
N LEU A 432 -65.25 -43.41 37.78
CA LEU A 432 -64.76 -44.77 37.96
C LEU A 432 -64.95 -45.27 39.41
N ILE A 433 -64.71 -44.42 40.41
CA ILE A 433 -64.82 -44.77 41.84
C ILE A 433 -66.27 -44.81 42.31
N VAL A 434 -67.10 -43.89 41.82
CA VAL A 434 -68.52 -43.75 42.23
C VAL A 434 -69.40 -44.76 41.48
N GLY A 435 -69.02 -45.15 40.25
CA GLY A 435 -69.76 -46.07 39.40
C GLY A 435 -71.11 -45.51 38.95
N GLU A 436 -71.56 -45.84 37.73
CA GLU A 436 -72.90 -45.43 37.27
C GLU A 436 -74.04 -46.04 38.11
N TYR A 437 -73.77 -47.12 38.86
CA TYR A 437 -74.79 -47.80 39.67
C TYR A 437 -74.19 -48.42 40.95
N GLY A 438 -73.96 -47.60 41.97
CA GLY A 438 -73.85 -48.06 43.36
C GLY A 438 -72.57 -47.64 44.09
N TYR A 439 -72.74 -46.89 45.18
CA TYR A 439 -71.66 -46.57 46.10
C TYR A 439 -71.14 -47.85 46.78
N PRO A 440 -69.82 -48.00 46.96
CA PRO A 440 -69.28 -49.11 47.73
C PRO A 440 -69.74 -49.01 49.19
N THR A 441 -69.98 -50.16 49.83
CA THR A 441 -70.66 -50.28 51.14
C THR A 441 -70.01 -49.48 52.27
N TRP A 442 -68.71 -49.21 52.20
CA TRP A 442 -67.98 -48.36 53.17
C TRP A 442 -68.29 -46.86 53.05
N LEU A 443 -68.84 -46.40 51.92
CA LEU A 443 -69.22 -45.00 51.67
C LEU A 443 -70.71 -44.71 51.99
N SER A 444 -71.51 -45.77 52.15
CA SER A 444 -72.96 -45.72 52.36
C SER A 444 -73.39 -44.95 53.62
N GLY A 445 -72.61 -45.05 54.70
CA GLY A 445 -72.90 -44.37 55.97
C GLY A 445 -72.73 -42.85 55.92
N LEU A 446 -71.96 -42.35 54.96
CA LEU A 446 -71.66 -40.92 54.81
C LEU A 446 -72.66 -40.23 53.87
N MET A 447 -73.16 -40.96 52.85
CA MET A 447 -74.18 -40.47 51.92
C MET A 447 -75.60 -40.41 52.50
N ASN A 448 -75.92 -41.17 53.57
CA ASN A 448 -77.27 -41.25 54.12
C ASN A 448 -77.64 -40.08 55.07
N THR A 449 -76.74 -39.11 55.22
CA THR A 449 -77.02 -37.81 55.85
C THR A 449 -77.23 -36.79 54.73
N GLY A 450 -78.20 -35.88 54.85
CA GLY A 450 -78.58 -34.92 53.78
C GLY A 450 -77.46 -34.02 53.24
N TYR A 451 -76.22 -34.15 53.74
CA TYR A 451 -75.02 -33.44 53.33
C TYR A 451 -74.03 -34.31 52.52
N GLY A 452 -74.33 -35.59 52.25
CA GLY A 452 -73.43 -36.53 51.59
C GLY A 452 -72.90 -36.08 50.22
N SER A 453 -73.78 -35.55 49.36
CA SER A 453 -73.36 -35.00 48.06
C SER A 453 -72.44 -33.79 48.18
N PHE A 454 -72.62 -32.97 49.23
CA PHE A 454 -71.78 -31.80 49.47
C PHE A 454 -70.39 -32.20 49.96
N VAL A 455 -70.30 -33.24 50.79
CA VAL A 455 -69.01 -33.78 51.25
C VAL A 455 -68.22 -34.38 50.09
N ILE A 456 -68.87 -35.10 49.17
CA ILE A 456 -68.20 -35.67 47.99
C ILE A 456 -67.71 -34.55 47.05
N LEU A 457 -68.49 -33.47 46.91
CA LEU A 457 -68.07 -32.30 46.12
C LEU A 457 -66.86 -31.58 46.75
N LEU A 458 -66.81 -31.46 48.07
CA LEU A 458 -65.63 -30.91 48.76
C LEU A 458 -64.41 -31.81 48.61
N VAL A 459 -64.58 -33.12 48.71
CA VAL A 459 -63.51 -34.10 48.49
C VAL A 459 -63.04 -34.06 47.03
N SER A 460 -63.94 -33.88 46.06
CA SER A 460 -63.57 -33.77 44.65
C SER A 460 -62.79 -32.48 44.35
N ILE A 461 -63.17 -31.36 44.94
CA ILE A 461 -62.42 -30.10 44.80
C ILE A 461 -61.05 -30.20 45.47
N ALA A 462 -60.98 -30.85 46.64
CA ALA A 462 -59.71 -31.08 47.33
C ALA A 462 -58.78 -32.00 46.54
N LEU A 463 -59.31 -33.07 45.95
CA LEU A 463 -58.56 -34.00 45.11
C LEU A 463 -58.12 -33.32 43.79
N TRP A 464 -58.97 -32.48 43.20
CA TRP A 464 -58.63 -31.65 42.05
C TRP A 464 -57.46 -30.70 42.34
N MET A 465 -57.55 -29.96 43.45
CA MET A 465 -56.46 -29.08 43.90
C MET A 465 -55.16 -29.86 44.17
N ALA A 466 -55.26 -31.05 44.77
CA ALA A 466 -54.10 -31.88 45.06
C ALA A 466 -53.38 -32.37 43.80
N VAL A 467 -54.12 -32.87 42.80
CA VAL A 467 -53.56 -33.31 41.51
C VAL A 467 -53.02 -32.12 40.73
N PHE A 468 -53.71 -30.98 40.72
CA PHE A 468 -53.21 -29.76 40.07
C PHE A 468 -51.90 -29.27 40.70
N ILE A 469 -51.82 -29.24 42.03
CA ILE A 469 -50.59 -28.90 42.76
C ILE A 469 -49.48 -29.92 42.44
N PHE A 470 -49.81 -31.21 42.38
CA PHE A 470 -48.85 -32.27 42.03
C PHE A 470 -48.30 -32.11 40.61
N LEU A 471 -49.15 -31.84 39.62
CA LEU A 471 -48.74 -31.58 38.24
C LEU A 471 -47.88 -30.31 38.16
N ARG A 472 -48.27 -29.22 38.84
CA ARG A 472 -47.50 -27.97 38.86
C ARG A 472 -46.12 -28.13 39.53
N ILE A 473 -46.03 -28.91 40.61
CA ILE A 473 -44.76 -29.23 41.27
C ILE A 473 -43.91 -30.13 40.35
N SER A 474 -44.52 -31.12 39.71
CA SER A 474 -43.84 -32.01 38.76
C SER A 474 -43.32 -31.25 37.55
N LYS A 475 -44.11 -30.33 36.99
CA LYS A 475 -43.70 -29.41 35.93
C LYS A 475 -42.55 -28.53 36.37
N ARG A 476 -42.63 -27.85 37.52
CA ARG A 476 -41.51 -27.05 38.05
C ARG A 476 -40.25 -27.89 38.30
N ARG A 477 -40.40 -29.14 38.72
CA ARG A 477 -39.28 -30.09 38.84
C ARG A 477 -38.72 -30.49 37.47
N LEU A 478 -39.57 -30.72 36.47
CA LEU A 478 -39.15 -31.04 35.10
C LEU A 478 -38.51 -29.83 34.42
N GLU A 479 -39.08 -28.64 34.53
CA GLU A 479 -38.51 -27.37 34.05
C GLU A 479 -37.18 -27.08 34.73
N SER A 480 -37.09 -27.19 36.05
CA SER A 480 -35.81 -27.02 36.74
C SER A 480 -34.80 -28.13 36.42
N SER A 481 -35.25 -29.29 35.93
CA SER A 481 -34.36 -30.33 35.40
C SER A 481 -33.96 -30.07 33.94
N ALA A 482 -34.83 -29.44 33.14
CA ALA A 482 -34.57 -29.07 31.74
C ALA A 482 -33.71 -27.80 31.60
N ILE A 483 -33.81 -26.88 32.58
CA ILE A 483 -33.00 -25.64 32.65
C ILE A 483 -31.58 -25.92 33.17
N ARG A 484 -31.36 -27.03 33.89
CA ARG A 484 -30.03 -27.43 34.37
C ARG A 484 -29.24 -28.11 33.24
N ARG A 485 -28.82 -27.31 32.26
CA ARG A 485 -27.86 -27.74 31.25
C ARG A 485 -26.51 -27.16 31.57
N GLN A 486 -25.51 -28.02 31.63
CA GLN A 486 -24.12 -27.60 31.71
C GLN A 486 -23.56 -27.61 30.29
N THR A 487 -23.20 -26.43 29.81
CA THR A 487 -22.55 -26.23 28.52
C THR A 487 -21.08 -25.92 28.78
N ALA A 488 -20.19 -26.59 28.05
CA ALA A 488 -18.78 -26.21 28.04
C ALA A 488 -18.31 -26.12 26.59
N THR A 489 -17.67 -25.01 26.28
CA THR A 489 -16.93 -24.81 25.05
C THR A 489 -15.46 -24.92 25.38
N PHE A 490 -14.77 -25.87 24.76
CA PHE A 490 -13.32 -25.98 24.81
C PHE A 490 -12.77 -25.54 23.46
N MET A 491 -11.95 -24.48 23.46
CA MET A 491 -11.18 -24.11 22.28
C MET A 491 -9.97 -25.04 22.19
N ILE A 492 -9.85 -25.76 21.08
CA ILE A 492 -8.76 -26.72 20.84
C ILE A 492 -8.11 -26.27 19.56
N ALA A 493 -7.24 -25.27 19.65
CA ALA A 493 -6.57 -24.68 18.51
C ALA A 493 -5.42 -25.63 18.05
N ARG A 494 -5.75 -26.74 17.38
CA ARG A 494 -4.77 -27.77 16.99
C ARG A 494 -4.98 -28.27 15.57
N LEU A 495 -3.86 -28.46 14.85
CA LEU A 495 -3.82 -29.07 13.51
C LEU A 495 -4.38 -30.51 13.54
N CYS A 496 -5.15 -30.87 12.52
CA CYS A 496 -5.97 -32.07 12.45
C CYS A 496 -5.97 -32.66 11.04
N ASN A 497 -5.79 -33.98 10.92
CA ASN A 497 -5.91 -34.67 9.63
C ASN A 497 -7.39 -34.86 9.25
N ILE A 498 -7.84 -34.20 8.18
CA ILE A 498 -9.26 -34.16 7.77
C ILE A 498 -9.76 -35.55 7.33
N GLU A 499 -8.97 -36.33 6.60
CA GLU A 499 -9.40 -37.65 6.09
C GLU A 499 -9.67 -38.62 7.25
N GLN A 500 -8.81 -38.60 8.27
CA GLN A 500 -8.96 -39.43 9.46
C GLN A 500 -10.09 -38.90 10.36
N LEU A 501 -10.25 -37.58 10.48
CA LEU A 501 -11.38 -36.96 11.18
C LEU A 501 -12.73 -37.33 10.52
N GLU A 502 -12.83 -37.29 9.19
CA GLU A 502 -14.05 -37.70 8.49
C GLU A 502 -14.33 -39.19 8.66
N SER A 503 -13.29 -40.04 8.65
CA SER A 503 -13.44 -41.47 8.95
C SER A 503 -13.96 -41.70 10.38
N PHE A 504 -13.46 -40.92 11.35
CA PHE A 504 -13.91 -40.96 12.75
C PHE A 504 -15.36 -40.49 12.88
N LEU A 505 -15.73 -39.38 12.22
CA LEU A 505 -17.10 -38.85 12.22
C LEU A 505 -18.09 -39.80 11.53
N SER A 506 -17.67 -40.55 10.50
CA SER A 506 -18.52 -41.53 9.82
C SER A 506 -18.96 -42.70 10.72
N SER A 507 -18.20 -42.98 11.79
CA SER A 507 -18.53 -44.01 12.77
C SER A 507 -19.58 -43.56 13.81
N LYS A 508 -19.97 -42.28 13.81
CA LYS A 508 -20.87 -41.66 14.80
C LYS A 508 -22.23 -41.33 14.19
N ASN A 509 -23.25 -41.21 15.05
CA ASN A 509 -24.61 -40.85 14.62
C ASN A 509 -24.78 -39.32 14.49
N ILE A 510 -24.51 -38.79 13.29
CA ILE A 510 -24.56 -37.35 13.01
C ILE A 510 -26.02 -36.85 12.95
N LEU A 511 -26.33 -35.81 13.72
CA LEU A 511 -27.63 -35.16 13.77
C LEU A 511 -27.73 -33.97 12.80
N MET A 512 -26.67 -33.17 12.69
CA MET A 512 -26.63 -31.97 11.86
C MET A 512 -25.20 -31.67 11.41
N ARG A 513 -25.03 -31.23 10.16
CA ARG A 513 -23.76 -30.73 9.60
C ARG A 513 -24.05 -29.37 8.96
N ASN A 514 -23.45 -28.32 9.48
CA ASN A 514 -23.53 -26.97 8.91
C ASN A 514 -22.17 -26.61 8.30
N ILE A 515 -22.21 -26.02 7.11
CA ILE A 515 -21.03 -25.59 6.35
C ILE A 515 -21.19 -24.08 6.10
N GLU A 516 -20.26 -23.30 6.63
CA GLU A 516 -20.17 -21.85 6.41
C GLU A 516 -18.91 -21.56 5.61
N SER A 517 -19.08 -21.06 4.39
CA SER A 517 -17.96 -20.72 3.50
C SER A 517 -17.83 -19.20 3.43
N GLU A 518 -16.72 -18.69 3.98
CA GLU A 518 -16.28 -17.31 3.80
C GLU A 518 -15.02 -17.29 2.93
N ALA A 519 -14.71 -16.16 2.30
CA ALA A 519 -13.65 -16.07 1.28
C ALA A 519 -12.22 -16.26 1.86
N GLY A 520 -11.85 -17.51 2.12
CA GLY A 520 -10.57 -17.94 2.69
C GLY A 520 -10.68 -19.27 3.43
N SER A 521 -11.65 -19.40 4.34
CA SER A 521 -11.85 -20.54 5.24
C SER A 521 -13.17 -21.28 5.00
N GLU A 522 -13.20 -22.57 5.32
CA GLU A 522 -14.43 -23.39 5.27
C GLU A 522 -14.70 -23.97 6.65
N TYR A 523 -15.59 -23.30 7.40
CA TYR A 523 -15.94 -23.71 8.74
C TYR A 523 -17.04 -24.78 8.69
N ILE A 524 -16.71 -25.97 9.18
CA ILE A 524 -17.65 -27.09 9.29
C ILE A 524 -17.96 -27.34 10.76
N SER A 525 -19.24 -27.25 11.12
CA SER A 525 -19.74 -27.67 12.43
C SER A 525 -20.56 -28.95 12.31
N VAL A 526 -20.16 -29.98 13.07
CA VAL A 526 -20.81 -31.29 13.08
C VAL A 526 -21.36 -31.57 14.48
N THR A 527 -22.64 -31.87 14.55
CA THR A 527 -23.35 -32.23 15.78
C THR A 527 -23.70 -33.71 15.74
N TRP A 528 -23.31 -34.49 16.76
CA TRP A 528 -23.69 -35.90 16.88
C TRP A 528 -24.10 -36.30 18.30
N GLU A 529 -24.86 -37.38 18.41
CA GLU A 529 -25.23 -37.99 19.69
C GLU A 529 -24.26 -39.16 20.01
N PRO A 530 -23.52 -39.11 21.14
CA PRO A 530 -22.57 -40.16 21.48
C PRO A 530 -23.26 -41.44 21.96
N THR A 531 -23.06 -42.54 21.22
CA THR A 531 -23.56 -43.88 21.59
C THR A 531 -22.65 -44.53 22.64
N CYS A 532 -22.73 -44.12 23.91
CA CYS A 532 -21.91 -44.72 24.97
C CYS A 532 -22.52 -46.06 25.45
N THR A 533 -21.90 -47.19 25.09
CA THR A 533 -22.32 -48.55 25.52
C THR A 533 -21.50 -49.16 26.65
N ARG A 534 -20.47 -48.47 27.21
CA ARG A 534 -19.56 -49.11 28.20
C ARG A 534 -19.32 -48.42 29.54
N SER A 535 -19.89 -47.24 29.79
CA SER A 535 -19.86 -46.64 31.14
C SER A 535 -21.20 -46.00 31.49
N SER A 536 -21.94 -46.63 32.38
CA SER A 536 -23.24 -46.19 32.92
C SER A 536 -23.15 -44.97 33.84
N LEU A 537 -22.22 -44.03 33.58
CA LEU A 537 -21.90 -42.90 34.46
C LEU A 537 -22.01 -41.52 33.80
N TYR A 538 -22.15 -41.43 32.47
CA TYR A 538 -22.19 -40.14 31.77
C TYR A 538 -23.26 -40.15 30.68
N LYS A 539 -24.31 -39.33 30.84
CA LYS A 539 -25.34 -39.11 29.82
C LYS A 539 -25.03 -37.79 29.11
N ILE A 540 -24.34 -37.87 27.97
CA ILE A 540 -24.05 -36.72 27.10
C ILE A 540 -25.14 -36.66 26.02
N GLU A 541 -25.74 -35.50 25.79
CA GLU A 541 -26.90 -35.33 24.90
C GLU A 541 -26.47 -34.90 23.49
N SER A 542 -25.53 -33.96 23.38
CA SER A 542 -24.97 -33.57 22.09
C SER A 542 -23.51 -33.13 22.22
N VAL A 543 -22.72 -33.46 21.20
CA VAL A 543 -21.36 -32.95 21.00
C VAL A 543 -21.35 -32.20 19.67
N VAL A 544 -20.90 -30.95 19.69
CA VAL A 544 -20.70 -30.13 18.50
C VAL A 544 -19.21 -29.90 18.32
N LEU A 545 -18.67 -30.27 17.17
CA LEU A 545 -17.27 -30.08 16.82
C LEU A 545 -17.19 -29.11 15.65
N SER A 546 -16.35 -28.09 15.79
CA SER A 546 -16.07 -27.11 14.74
C SER A 546 -14.62 -27.24 14.29
N TYR A 547 -14.42 -27.42 12.98
CA TYR A 547 -13.10 -27.44 12.35
C TYR A 547 -13.11 -26.63 11.04
N ASP A 548 -11.95 -26.11 10.68
CA ASP A 548 -11.69 -25.50 9.38
C ASP A 548 -11.14 -26.56 8.42
N ALA A 549 -11.84 -26.78 7.31
CA ALA A 549 -11.48 -27.77 6.31
C ALA A 549 -10.36 -27.32 5.36
N ARG A 550 -10.03 -26.02 5.31
CA ARG A 550 -8.96 -25.51 4.43
C ARG A 550 -7.63 -25.37 5.15
N GLU A 551 -7.66 -24.92 6.39
CA GLU A 551 -6.47 -24.75 7.24
C GLU A 551 -6.15 -26.00 8.09
N GLU A 552 -6.88 -27.10 7.88
CA GLU A 552 -6.72 -28.39 8.60
C GLU A 552 -6.69 -28.21 10.13
N PHE A 553 -7.60 -27.39 10.66
CA PHE A 553 -7.52 -26.94 12.04
C PHE A 553 -8.80 -27.26 12.81
N LEU A 554 -8.66 -27.94 13.94
CA LEU A 554 -9.74 -28.04 14.90
C LEU A 554 -9.86 -26.69 15.63
N VAL A 555 -11.07 -26.18 15.83
CA VAL A 555 -11.29 -24.86 16.43
C VAL A 555 -11.84 -25.01 17.84
N GLN A 556 -12.96 -25.73 17.98
CA GLN A 556 -13.61 -25.89 19.26
C GLN A 556 -14.47 -27.16 19.33
N ILE A 557 -14.62 -27.66 20.55
CA ILE A 557 -15.58 -28.70 20.88
C ILE A 557 -16.52 -28.17 21.94
N TYR A 558 -17.81 -28.27 21.65
CA TYR A 558 -18.89 -27.88 22.52
C TYR A 558 -19.64 -29.12 23.01
N PHE A 559 -19.78 -29.22 24.33
CA PHE A 559 -20.50 -30.30 25.00
C PHE A 559 -21.76 -29.75 25.65
N GLU A 560 -22.88 -30.46 25.44
CA GLU A 560 -24.13 -30.23 26.15
C GLU A 560 -24.46 -31.45 27.01
N THR A 561 -24.56 -31.23 28.33
CA THR A 561 -24.91 -32.30 29.28
C THR A 561 -26.03 -31.86 30.24
N PRO A 562 -27.03 -32.71 30.49
CA PRO A 562 -28.09 -32.44 31.47
C PRO A 562 -27.72 -32.77 32.93
N ASP A 563 -26.54 -33.34 33.18
CA ASP A 563 -26.11 -33.76 34.53
C ASP A 563 -24.96 -32.88 35.07
N MET A 564 -25.27 -32.10 36.10
CA MET A 564 -24.37 -31.10 36.73
C MET A 564 -23.27 -31.73 37.61
N ASN A 565 -23.33 -33.04 37.86
CA ASN A 565 -22.33 -33.73 38.69
C ASN A 565 -21.12 -34.22 37.89
N ILE A 566 -21.14 -34.06 36.55
CA ILE A 566 -20.09 -34.52 35.67
C ILE A 566 -18.99 -33.46 35.58
N LYS A 567 -17.74 -33.87 35.80
CA LYS A 567 -16.58 -33.06 35.44
C LYS A 567 -16.43 -33.10 33.91
N LEU A 568 -16.87 -32.04 33.22
CA LEU A 568 -16.77 -31.90 31.76
C LEU A 568 -15.33 -32.06 31.23
N LYS A 569 -14.32 -31.78 32.07
CA LYS A 569 -12.91 -32.01 31.76
C LYS A 569 -12.56 -33.48 31.53
N ASP A 570 -13.21 -34.41 32.24
CA ASP A 570 -12.96 -35.84 32.09
C ASP A 570 -13.58 -36.38 30.79
N CYS A 571 -14.73 -35.83 30.39
CA CYS A 571 -15.36 -36.13 29.09
C CYS A 571 -14.53 -35.57 27.91
N PHE A 572 -13.98 -34.36 28.08
CA PHE A 572 -13.06 -33.76 27.12
C PHE A 572 -11.80 -34.62 26.95
N ASN A 573 -11.15 -35.02 28.05
CA ASN A 573 -9.95 -35.85 28.02
C ASN A 573 -10.21 -37.20 27.33
N TYR A 574 -11.35 -37.83 27.61
CA TYR A 574 -11.74 -39.09 26.97
C TYR A 574 -11.97 -38.95 25.46
N LEU A 575 -12.61 -37.86 25.03
CA LEU A 575 -12.85 -37.60 23.61
C LEU A 575 -11.54 -37.26 22.88
N MET A 576 -10.65 -36.52 23.53
CA MET A 576 -9.30 -36.29 23.04
C MET A 576 -8.49 -37.59 22.94
N GLU A 577 -8.60 -38.50 23.91
CA GLU A 577 -7.96 -39.83 23.86
C GLU A 577 -8.50 -40.66 22.69
N GLN A 578 -9.82 -40.68 22.46
CA GLN A 578 -10.42 -41.35 21.29
C GLN A 578 -9.95 -40.75 19.96
N MET A 579 -9.84 -39.43 19.86
CA MET A 579 -9.33 -38.76 18.65
C MET A 579 -7.84 -39.05 18.43
N THR A 580 -7.07 -39.15 19.51
CA THR A 580 -5.64 -39.53 19.43
C THR A 580 -5.48 -41.00 19.01
N GLU A 581 -6.29 -41.91 19.55
CA GLU A 581 -6.32 -43.32 19.13
C GLU A 581 -6.76 -43.51 17.66
N ALA A 582 -7.65 -42.62 17.18
CA ALA A 582 -8.11 -42.60 15.79
C ALA A 582 -7.13 -41.90 14.82
N GLY A 583 -5.99 -41.38 15.31
CA GLY A 583 -4.96 -40.75 14.48
C GLY A 583 -5.29 -39.33 14.00
N VAL A 584 -6.33 -38.71 14.56
CA VAL A 584 -6.82 -37.38 14.16
C VAL A 584 -5.75 -36.28 14.38
N PHE A 585 -4.89 -36.45 15.39
CA PHE A 585 -3.76 -35.57 15.66
C PHE A 585 -2.44 -36.26 15.32
N ASP A 586 -1.63 -35.64 14.45
CA ASP A 586 -0.28 -36.13 14.19
C ASP A 586 0.59 -36.00 15.44
N THR A 587 1.17 -37.11 15.89
CA THR A 587 2.12 -37.13 17.01
C THR A 587 3.46 -36.53 16.57
N LYS A 588 3.54 -35.19 16.50
CA LYS A 588 4.77 -34.43 16.73
C LYS A 588 4.42 -33.12 17.43
N ASP A 589 4.79 -33.09 18.72
CA ASP A 589 5.15 -31.97 19.60
C ASP A 589 4.50 -30.59 19.47
N GLY A 590 4.17 -30.01 20.63
CA GLY A 590 4.37 -28.58 20.86
C GLY A 590 3.15 -27.78 21.35
N GLU A 591 3.19 -27.47 22.64
CA GLU A 591 2.57 -26.30 23.30
C GLU A 591 1.05 -26.21 23.44
N ILE A 592 0.65 -26.35 24.71
CA ILE A 592 -0.54 -25.74 25.29
C ILE A 592 -0.32 -24.22 25.27
N ILE A 593 -1.21 -23.48 24.63
CA ILE A 593 -1.57 -22.10 25.02
C ILE A 593 -2.95 -22.14 25.65
#